data_AF-A0A4X2L6U0-F1
#
_entry.id   AF-A0A4X2L6U0-F1
#
_cell.length_a   1.000
_cell.length_b   1.000
_cell.length_c   1.000
_cell.angle_alpha   90.00
_cell.angle_beta   90.00
_cell.angle_gamma   90.00
#
_symmetry.space_group_name_H-M   'P 1'
#
loop_
_entity.id
_entity.type
_entity.pdbx_description
1 polymer ?
#
loop_
_entity_poly.entity_id
_entity_poly.type
_entity_poly.pdbx_seq_one_letter_code
_entity_poly.pdbx_strand_id
1 'polypeptide(L)'
;MTHTLSVLLCLGLCLGQRMRAEADTIPRPSLRAENGSLVPLGRSVILRCQGGWEGEVYRLEKKLSSDRIIDVKSNETEVEFPMPSVTAKDAGTYYCRYLHSSGWSECSDPLELVVTGEESPHPG
;
A
#
# COMPACT_ATOMS: atom_id res chain seq x y z
N MET A 1 -36.90 -21.55 -39.35
CA MET A 1 -36.87 -20.28 -38.57
C MET A 1 -36.32 -20.47 -37.15
N THR A 2 -35.71 -21.61 -36.82
CA THR A 2 -35.22 -21.95 -35.47
C THR A 2 -33.71 -21.78 -35.30
N HIS A 3 -32.94 -21.93 -36.38
CA HIS A 3 -31.48 -21.79 -36.36
C HIS A 3 -31.00 -20.37 -36.05
N THR A 4 -31.69 -19.36 -36.57
CA THR A 4 -31.38 -17.94 -36.30
C THR A 4 -31.63 -17.56 -34.85
N LEU A 5 -32.67 -18.12 -34.21
CA LEU A 5 -32.97 -17.95 -32.79
C LEU A 5 -31.90 -18.58 -31.90
N SER A 6 -31.43 -19.79 -32.20
CA SER A 6 -30.31 -20.41 -31.47
C SER A 6 -29.02 -19.60 -31.60
N VAL A 7 -28.70 -19.09 -32.79
CA VAL A 7 -27.48 -18.30 -33.01
C VAL A 7 -27.54 -16.96 -32.26
N LEU A 8 -28.70 -16.27 -32.26
CA LEU A 8 -28.88 -15.03 -31.48
C LEU A 8 -28.77 -15.29 -29.97
N LEU A 9 -29.35 -16.38 -29.47
CA LEU A 9 -29.30 -16.73 -28.05
C LEU A 9 -27.87 -17.04 -27.60
N CYS A 10 -27.10 -17.77 -28.42
CA CYS A 10 -25.69 -18.05 -28.16
C CYS A 10 -24.84 -16.77 -28.16
N LEU A 11 -25.01 -15.88 -29.16
CA LEU A 11 -24.28 -14.61 -29.22
C LEU A 11 -24.63 -13.69 -28.03
N GLY A 12 -25.90 -13.68 -27.60
CA GLY A 12 -26.33 -12.95 -26.41
C GLY A 12 -25.69 -13.47 -25.11
N LEU A 13 -25.58 -14.79 -24.95
CA LEU A 13 -24.92 -15.42 -23.80
C LEU A 13 -23.41 -15.19 -23.78
N CYS A 14 -22.74 -15.25 -24.95
CA CYS A 14 -21.29 -15.00 -25.05
C CYS A 14 -20.92 -13.53 -24.81
N LEU A 15 -21.78 -12.58 -25.22
CA LEU A 15 -21.61 -11.17 -24.90
C LEU A 15 -21.94 -10.87 -23.42
N GLY A 16 -22.86 -11.61 -22.80
CA GLY A 16 -23.20 -11.50 -21.38
C GLY A 16 -22.13 -12.07 -20.44
N GLN A 17 -21.40 -13.11 -20.84
CA GLN A 17 -20.32 -13.72 -20.03
C GLN A 17 -18.99 -12.94 -20.06
N ARG A 18 -18.86 -11.92 -20.93
CA ARG A 18 -17.63 -11.12 -21.04
C ARG A 18 -17.51 -10.04 -19.96
N MET A 19 -18.59 -9.79 -19.22
CA MET A 19 -18.55 -9.11 -17.92
C MET A 19 -18.20 -10.17 -16.88
N ARG A 20 -16.95 -10.62 -16.85
CA ARG A 20 -16.42 -11.30 -15.67
C ARG A 20 -16.66 -10.32 -14.53
N ALA A 21 -17.51 -10.67 -13.58
CA ALA A 21 -17.73 -9.88 -12.38
C ALA A 21 -16.36 -9.54 -11.81
N GLU A 22 -15.97 -8.27 -11.95
CA GLU A 22 -14.91 -7.68 -11.17
C GLU A 22 -15.50 -7.71 -9.76
N ALA A 23 -15.19 -8.77 -9.02
CA ALA A 23 -15.54 -8.81 -7.62
C ALA A 23 -14.95 -7.53 -7.02
N ASP A 24 -15.78 -6.71 -6.37
CA ASP A 24 -15.39 -5.52 -5.61
C ASP A 24 -14.33 -5.90 -4.57
N THR A 25 -13.10 -6.07 -5.03
CA THR A 25 -11.96 -6.50 -4.23
C THR A 25 -11.18 -5.24 -3.93
N ILE A 26 -11.11 -4.89 -2.65
CA ILE A 26 -10.34 -3.75 -2.16
C ILE A 26 -8.93 -3.86 -2.75
N PRO A 27 -8.49 -2.91 -3.59
CA PRO A 27 -7.17 -2.98 -4.21
C PRO A 27 -6.05 -3.14 -3.17
N ARG A 28 -5.06 -4.00 -3.47
CA ARG A 28 -3.86 -4.07 -2.63
C ARG A 28 -3.05 -2.78 -2.81
N PRO A 29 -2.65 -2.10 -1.72
CA PRO A 29 -1.83 -0.91 -1.81
C PRO A 29 -0.38 -1.22 -2.20
N SER A 30 0.36 -0.20 -2.64
CA SER A 30 1.81 -0.26 -2.80
C SER A 30 2.51 0.66 -1.79
N LEU A 31 3.72 0.28 -1.39
CA LEU A 31 4.56 1.05 -0.48
C LEU A 31 5.94 1.27 -1.11
N ARG A 32 6.39 2.52 -1.17
CA ARG A 32 7.68 2.90 -1.75
C ARG A 32 8.39 3.95 -0.91
N ALA A 33 9.71 4.02 -1.03
CA ALA A 33 10.51 5.08 -0.43
C ALA A 33 10.91 6.07 -1.53
N GLU A 34 10.53 7.33 -1.38
CA GLU A 34 10.67 8.35 -2.45
C GLU A 34 12.13 8.56 -2.90
N ASN A 35 13.06 8.59 -1.94
CA ASN A 35 14.48 8.78 -2.21
C ASN A 35 15.28 7.47 -2.10
N GLY A 36 14.61 6.32 -2.18
CA GLY A 36 15.19 5.00 -1.96
C GLY A 36 15.15 4.54 -0.50
N SER A 37 15.37 3.24 -0.28
CA SER A 37 15.25 2.61 1.04
C SER A 37 16.57 2.46 1.80
N LEU A 38 17.69 2.88 1.20
CA LEU A 38 19.00 2.95 1.84
C LEU A 38 19.25 4.39 2.29
N VAL A 39 19.14 4.66 3.58
CA VAL A 39 19.09 6.03 4.12
C VAL A 39 20.21 6.22 5.14
N PRO A 40 21.10 7.20 5.00
CA PRO A 40 22.10 7.47 6.03
C PRO A 40 21.47 7.95 7.35
N LEU A 41 22.12 7.64 8.47
CA LEU A 41 21.73 8.06 9.82
C LEU A 41 21.53 9.58 9.86
N GLY A 42 20.44 10.03 10.48
CA GLY A 42 20.10 11.45 10.59
C GLY A 42 19.55 12.09 9.32
N ARG A 43 19.41 11.35 8.22
CA ARG A 43 18.79 11.84 6.98
C ARG A 43 17.30 11.56 6.95
N SER A 44 16.60 12.25 6.06
CA SER A 44 15.16 12.09 5.87
C SER A 44 14.82 11.06 4.79
N VAL A 45 13.67 10.43 4.95
CA VAL A 45 13.01 9.62 3.91
C VAL A 45 11.50 9.81 4.01
N ILE A 46 10.82 9.70 2.89
CA ILE A 46 9.35 9.69 2.84
C ILE A 46 8.93 8.32 2.34
N LEU A 47 8.14 7.61 3.15
CA LEU A 47 7.47 6.40 2.71
C LEU A 47 6.11 6.80 2.13
N ARG A 48 5.89 6.50 0.85
CA ARG A 48 4.63 6.79 0.15
C ARG A 48 3.82 5.51 0.05
N CYS A 49 2.59 5.58 0.54
CA CYS A 49 1.63 4.50 0.40
C CYS A 49 0.56 4.90 -0.61
N GLN A 50 0.45 4.14 -1.69
CA GLN A 50 -0.57 4.32 -2.70
C GLN A 50 -1.65 3.26 -2.52
N GLY A 51 -2.84 3.69 -2.11
CA GLY A 51 -4.02 2.84 -1.94
C GLY A 51 -4.88 2.79 -3.20
N GLY A 52 -6.10 2.29 -3.00
CA GLY A 52 -7.16 2.35 -4.01
C GLY A 52 -8.03 3.58 -3.86
N TRP A 53 -9.16 3.55 -4.57
CA TRP A 53 -10.26 4.50 -4.38
C TRP A 53 -10.89 4.33 -2.99
N GLU A 54 -11.56 5.39 -2.51
CA GLU A 54 -12.27 5.40 -1.22
C GLU A 54 -11.44 4.97 0.00
N GLY A 55 -10.14 5.26 0.00
CA GLY A 55 -9.35 5.15 1.23
C GLY A 55 -9.77 6.23 2.23
N GLU A 56 -10.00 5.86 3.49
CA GLU A 56 -10.35 6.78 4.59
C GLU A 56 -9.22 6.90 5.62
N VAL A 57 -8.53 5.78 5.88
CA VAL A 57 -7.42 5.69 6.85
C VAL A 57 -6.32 4.85 6.25
N TYR A 58 -5.11 5.38 6.23
CA TYR A 58 -3.91 4.67 5.81
C TYR A 58 -3.06 4.35 7.02
N ARG A 59 -2.56 3.12 7.08
CA ARG A 59 -1.75 2.63 8.19
C ARG A 59 -0.41 2.15 7.68
N LEU A 60 0.66 2.69 8.26
CA LEU A 60 2.01 2.18 8.12
C LEU A 60 2.36 1.34 9.35
N GLU A 61 2.79 0.09 9.13
CA GLU A 61 3.17 -0.85 10.18
C GLU A 61 4.61 -1.31 10.00
N LYS A 62 5.39 -1.34 11.09
CA LYS A 62 6.71 -1.98 11.09
C LYS A 62 6.61 -3.42 11.59
N LYS A 63 7.19 -4.36 10.84
CA LYS A 63 7.25 -5.78 11.19
C LYS A 63 7.86 -5.97 12.59
N LEU A 64 7.21 -6.78 13.43
CA LEU A 64 7.66 -7.13 14.79
C LEU A 64 7.85 -5.93 15.73
N SER A 65 7.24 -4.78 15.42
CA SER A 65 7.29 -3.57 16.26
C SER A 65 5.90 -2.95 16.33
N SER A 66 5.13 -3.34 17.36
CA SER A 66 3.82 -2.75 17.66
C SER A 66 3.89 -1.25 17.92
N ASP A 67 5.05 -0.77 18.34
CA ASP A 67 5.28 0.64 18.73
C ASP A 67 5.38 1.57 17.53
N ARG A 68 5.39 1.04 16.30
CA ARG A 68 5.51 1.80 15.05
C ARG A 68 4.33 1.51 14.13
N ILE A 69 3.15 1.83 14.63
CA ILE A 69 1.91 1.91 13.86
C ILE A 69 1.55 3.39 13.73
N ILE A 70 1.45 3.88 12.50
CA ILE A 70 1.10 5.27 12.20
C ILE A 70 -0.14 5.28 11.32
N ASP A 71 -1.20 5.94 11.79
CA ASP A 71 -2.45 6.13 11.05
C ASP A 71 -2.55 7.56 10.52
N VAL A 72 -2.90 7.69 9.24
CA VAL A 72 -3.17 8.96 8.57
C VAL A 72 -4.56 8.89 7.96
N LYS A 73 -5.43 9.83 8.34
CA LYS A 73 -6.73 10.01 7.67
C LYS A 73 -6.51 10.84 6.41
N SER A 74 -6.97 10.34 5.28
CA SER A 74 -6.89 11.03 4.00
C SER A 74 -7.97 10.50 3.09
N ASN A 75 -8.52 11.37 2.24
CA ASN A 75 -9.42 10.98 1.14
C ASN A 75 -8.65 10.88 -0.20
N GLU A 76 -7.33 11.06 -0.17
CA GLU A 76 -6.46 10.89 -1.33
C GLU A 76 -6.15 9.41 -1.55
N THR A 77 -5.80 9.07 -2.79
CA THR A 77 -5.39 7.70 -3.16
C THR A 77 -3.93 7.40 -2.80
N GLU A 78 -3.20 8.40 -2.31
CA GLU A 78 -1.82 8.27 -1.88
C GLU A 78 -1.59 9.13 -0.64
N VAL A 79 -0.79 8.63 0.30
CA VAL A 79 -0.39 9.37 1.50
C VAL A 79 1.11 9.25 1.74
N GLU A 80 1.65 10.25 2.44
CA GLU A 80 3.06 10.32 2.79
C GLU A 80 3.26 10.08 4.30
N PHE A 81 4.27 9.28 4.62
CA PHE A 81 4.77 9.06 5.98
C PHE A 81 6.19 9.62 6.05
N PRO A 82 6.36 10.90 6.41
CA PRO A 82 7.67 11.52 6.49
C PRO A 82 8.44 11.03 7.73
N MET A 83 9.69 10.63 7.52
CA MET A 83 10.65 10.30 8.57
C MET A 83 11.79 11.31 8.47
N PRO A 84 11.73 12.45 9.20
CA PRO A 84 12.62 13.59 8.97
C PRO A 84 14.08 13.34 9.36
N SER A 85 14.33 12.40 10.28
CA SER A 85 15.66 12.00 10.73
C SER A 85 15.62 10.55 11.19
N VAL A 86 16.21 9.64 10.39
CA VAL A 86 16.22 8.21 10.70
C VAL A 86 17.33 7.84 11.69
N THR A 87 17.01 6.93 12.59
CA THR A 87 17.90 6.31 13.57
C THR A 87 18.04 4.81 13.29
N ALA A 88 18.97 4.12 13.96
CA ALA A 88 19.07 2.66 13.84
C ALA A 88 17.76 1.93 14.21
N LYS A 89 16.92 2.51 15.09
CA LYS A 89 15.61 1.96 15.46
C LYS A 89 14.58 2.07 14.33
N ASP A 90 14.82 2.91 13.33
CA ASP A 90 13.97 3.06 12.16
C ASP A 90 14.20 1.95 11.13
N ALA A 91 15.38 1.33 11.09
CA ALA A 91 15.67 0.24 10.16
C ALA A 91 14.73 -0.96 10.37
N GLY A 92 14.23 -1.55 9.29
CA GLY A 92 13.40 -2.76 9.32
C GLY A 92 12.41 -2.84 8.16
N THR A 93 11.56 -3.87 8.21
CA THR A 93 10.53 -4.12 7.19
C THR A 93 9.23 -3.39 7.52
N TYR A 94 8.70 -2.67 6.55
CA TYR A 94 7.46 -1.91 6.64
C TYR A 94 6.40 -2.45 5.68
N TYR A 95 5.14 -2.30 6.07
CA TYR A 95 3.95 -2.61 5.27
C TYR A 95 2.99 -1.43 5.34
N CYS A 96 2.22 -1.22 4.28
CA CYS A 96 1.08 -0.32 4.31
C CYS A 96 -0.23 -1.09 4.06
N ARG A 97 -1.30 -0.62 4.69
CA ARG A 97 -2.69 -1.01 4.38
C ARG A 97 -3.60 0.19 4.54
N TYR A 98 -4.80 0.14 3.97
CA TYR A 98 -5.78 1.21 4.13
C TYR A 98 -7.17 0.67 4.45
N LEU A 99 -7.96 1.49 5.12
CA LEU A 99 -9.36 1.26 5.43
C LEU A 99 -10.19 1.80 4.26
N HIS A 100 -10.95 0.90 3.65
CA HIS A 100 -11.95 1.16 2.64
C HIS A 100 -13.35 1.05 3.28
N SER A 101 -14.38 1.55 2.60
CA SER A 101 -15.78 1.47 3.05
C SER A 101 -16.25 0.04 3.35
N SER A 102 -15.71 -0.96 2.65
CA SER A 102 -15.99 -2.39 2.84
C SER A 102 -15.03 -3.11 3.81
N GLY A 103 -14.07 -2.42 4.41
CA GLY A 103 -13.13 -2.98 5.40
C GLY A 103 -11.68 -2.67 5.10
N TRP A 104 -10.76 -3.34 5.78
CA TRP A 104 -9.33 -3.15 5.55
C TRP A 104 -8.85 -3.87 4.29
N SER A 105 -7.99 -3.21 3.51
CA SER A 105 -7.20 -3.84 2.45
C SER A 105 -6.27 -4.92 2.99
N GLU A 106 -5.77 -5.76 2.09
CA GLU A 106 -4.54 -6.53 2.34
C GLU A 106 -3.34 -5.59 2.58
N CYS A 107 -2.27 -6.14 3.16
CA CYS A 107 -1.01 -5.42 3.26
C CYS A 107 -0.32 -5.32 1.89
N SER A 108 0.42 -4.22 1.69
CA SER A 108 1.33 -4.04 0.56
C SER A 108 2.43 -5.11 0.56
N ASP A 109 3.17 -5.17 -0.54
CA ASP A 109 4.48 -5.82 -0.53
C ASP A 109 5.41 -5.14 0.52
N PRO A 110 6.34 -5.89 1.12
CA PRO A 110 7.24 -5.36 2.15
C PRO A 110 8.22 -4.34 1.57
N LEU A 111 8.47 -3.28 2.34
CA LEU A 111 9.57 -2.36 2.08
C LEU A 111 10.63 -2.49 3.19
N GLU A 112 11.84 -2.90 2.84
CA GLU A 112 12.97 -2.95 3.76
C GLU A 112 13.70 -1.60 3.79
N LEU A 113 13.54 -0.86 4.89
CA LEU A 113 14.27 0.37 5.15
C LEU A 113 15.60 0.04 5.85
N VAL A 114 16.71 0.37 5.20
CA VAL A 114 18.06 0.14 5.70
C VAL A 114 18.67 1.49 6.09
N VAL A 115 19.10 1.60 7.34
CA VAL A 115 19.78 2.79 7.84
C VAL A 115 21.30 2.55 7.83
N THR A 116 22.06 3.47 7.26
CA THR A 116 23.53 3.37 7.09
C THR A 116 24.28 4.41 7.90
N GLY A 117 25.52 4.12 8.29
CA GLY A 117 26.35 5.00 9.12
C GLY A 117 26.29 4.66 10.60
N GLU A 118 27.29 5.13 11.35
CA GLU A 118 27.46 4.86 12.77
C GLU A 118 26.88 5.99 13.60
N GLU A 119 26.18 5.66 14.68
CA GLU A 119 25.81 6.63 15.71
C GLU A 119 27.09 7.08 16.40
N SER A 120 27.60 8.26 16.03
CA SER A 120 28.77 8.82 16.69
C SER A 120 28.45 8.95 18.18
N PRO A 121 29.29 8.41 19.08
CA PRO A 121 29.09 8.59 20.50
C PRO A 121 29.03 10.09 20.79
N HIS A 122 27.93 10.57 21.38
CA HIS A 122 27.90 11.92 21.93
C HIS A 122 28.97 12.00 23.02
N PRO A 123 29.97 12.90 22.93
CA PRO A 123 30.76 13.26 24.10
C PRO A 123 29.82 14.03 25.04
N GLY A 124 29.77 13.59 26.30
CA GLY A 124 28.86 14.09 27.33
C GLY A 124 29.06 15.55 27.73
#